data_AF-A0A0B7MIC4-F1
#
_entry.id   AF-A0A0B7MIC4-F1
#
_cell.length_a   1.000
_cell.length_b   1.000
_cell.length_c   1.000
_cell.angle_alpha   90.00
_cell.angle_beta   90.00
_cell.angle_gamma   90.00
#
_symmetry.space_group_name_H-M   'P 1'
#
loop_
_entity.id
_entity.type
_entity.pdbx_description
1 polymer ?
#
loop_
_entity_poly.entity_id
_entity_poly.type
_entity_poly.pdbx_seq_one_letter_code
_entity_poly.pdbx_strand_id
1 'polypeptide(L)'
;MYKNMADRLEEYTSLFPIHPAYLETFEKVYIAEKREVLKTITMTIREILDQDVPCNGPGLISYDTYWMFIKNNPSNRAEPDIKEVIDKSEILEGIIKNSFTRPQYKPIALRIINAMSVHRLTTGSINAPIGITVQNMKDDLCLYDPMLPEKEEDFLITTIETVMREITNTVSGQFIEYNQDNEQYYLDLKKDIDYNARIQQKADVLDDDSLNQYYFDIINKATDWNTPEYKNGFKIYEYELLWHDKNITRHGYRFLGTPNERSTAQPPRDFYVYFLPPYGIVNGKKKDEEDEVYFEFTGDDEFINNLKMYAAAYKMADISSSDSRQTYLKKADEYEKCAIKWIRQNVNQCFNVRYRGDSRNILNWLNGRRWVSPLTPNGRGE
;
A
#
# COMPACT_ATOMS: atom_id res chain seq x y z
N MET A 1 -27.57 8.52 -23.67
CA MET A 1 -26.21 8.07 -23.29
C MET A 1 -25.17 8.43 -24.35
N TYR A 2 -25.35 8.08 -25.64
CA TYR A 2 -24.37 8.35 -26.70
C TYR A 2 -24.97 9.21 -27.84
N LYS A 3 -24.93 10.55 -27.71
CA LYS A 3 -25.49 11.45 -28.75
C LYS A 3 -24.77 11.31 -30.09
N ASN A 4 -23.44 11.23 -30.08
CA ASN A 4 -22.62 11.08 -31.28
C ASN A 4 -22.99 9.80 -32.09
N MET A 5 -23.29 8.70 -31.40
CA MET A 5 -23.76 7.47 -32.05
C MET A 5 -25.13 7.66 -32.72
N ALA A 6 -26.04 8.40 -32.08
CA ALA A 6 -27.36 8.67 -32.65
C ALA A 6 -27.27 9.43 -33.98
N ASP A 7 -26.33 10.37 -34.08
CA ASP A 7 -26.12 11.18 -35.29
C ASP A 7 -25.43 10.39 -36.43
N ARG A 8 -24.70 9.31 -36.10
CA ARG A 8 -23.92 8.47 -37.04
C ARG A 8 -24.45 7.04 -37.16
N LEU A 9 -25.73 6.80 -36.87
CA LEU A 9 -26.29 5.44 -36.70
C LEU A 9 -26.03 4.49 -37.88
N GLU A 10 -26.07 4.99 -39.13
CA GLU A 10 -25.82 4.19 -40.33
C GLU A 10 -24.40 3.59 -40.35
N GLU A 11 -23.41 4.35 -39.90
CA GLU A 11 -22.02 3.91 -39.83
C GLU A 11 -21.84 2.83 -38.77
N TYR A 12 -22.43 3.03 -37.58
CA TYR A 12 -22.41 2.03 -36.52
C TYR A 12 -23.11 0.74 -36.92
N THR A 13 -24.21 0.84 -37.66
CA THR A 13 -24.94 -0.34 -38.17
C THR A 13 -24.12 -1.09 -39.21
N SER A 14 -23.40 -0.36 -40.08
CA SER A 14 -22.57 -0.95 -41.13
C SER A 14 -21.31 -1.64 -40.59
N LEU A 15 -20.78 -1.15 -39.47
CA LEU A 15 -19.57 -1.69 -38.84
C LEU A 15 -19.86 -2.66 -37.70
N PHE A 16 -21.13 -2.82 -37.29
CA PHE A 16 -21.51 -3.69 -36.19
C PHE A 16 -20.93 -5.11 -36.38
N PRO A 17 -20.27 -5.68 -35.36
CA PRO A 17 -20.19 -5.25 -33.95
C PRO A 17 -18.99 -4.34 -33.60
N ILE A 18 -18.24 -3.85 -34.58
CA ILE A 18 -17.03 -3.04 -34.36
C ILE A 18 -17.38 -1.55 -34.25
N HIS A 19 -16.87 -0.90 -33.21
CA HIS A 19 -17.00 0.55 -33.02
C HIS A 19 -16.16 1.31 -34.06
N PRO A 20 -16.64 2.42 -34.67
CA PRO A 20 -15.86 3.19 -35.65
C PRO A 20 -14.47 3.64 -35.14
N ALA A 21 -14.43 4.13 -33.88
CA ALA A 21 -13.18 4.53 -33.21
C ALA A 21 -12.13 3.40 -33.11
N TYR A 22 -12.53 2.12 -33.23
CA TYR A 22 -11.61 1.00 -33.32
C TYR A 22 -10.66 1.18 -34.51
N LEU A 23 -11.23 1.42 -35.69
CA LEU A 23 -10.49 1.55 -36.93
C LEU A 23 -9.66 2.83 -36.95
N GLU A 24 -10.24 3.94 -36.50
CA GLU A 24 -9.55 5.24 -36.43
C GLU A 24 -8.34 5.22 -35.49
N THR A 25 -8.46 4.58 -34.33
CA THR A 25 -7.35 4.45 -33.37
C THR A 25 -6.28 3.53 -33.93
N PHE A 26 -6.69 2.42 -34.55
CA PHE A 26 -5.78 1.48 -35.17
C PHE A 26 -4.89 2.13 -36.22
N GLU A 27 -5.43 2.93 -37.15
CA GLU A 27 -4.64 3.57 -38.20
C GLU A 27 -3.50 4.45 -37.65
N LYS A 28 -3.66 4.94 -36.42
CA LYS A 28 -2.69 5.80 -35.73
C LYS A 28 -1.67 5.01 -34.91
N VAL A 29 -1.90 3.73 -34.62
CA VAL A 29 -0.93 2.90 -33.88
C VAL A 29 0.28 2.67 -34.79
N TYR A 30 1.39 3.36 -34.52
CA TYR A 30 2.53 3.46 -35.44
C TYR A 30 3.31 2.14 -35.63
N ILE A 31 2.96 1.09 -34.88
CA ILE A 31 3.75 -0.14 -34.74
C ILE A 31 3.02 -1.37 -35.29
N ALA A 32 1.73 -1.22 -35.62
CA ALA A 32 0.93 -2.34 -36.07
C ALA A 32 1.11 -2.54 -37.58
N GLU A 33 1.74 -3.65 -37.98
CA GLU A 33 1.69 -4.08 -39.38
C GLU A 33 0.22 -4.26 -39.81
N LYS A 34 -0.21 -3.53 -40.85
CA LYS A 34 -1.62 -3.48 -41.27
C LYS A 34 -2.25 -4.87 -41.54
N ARG A 35 -1.44 -5.86 -41.90
CA ARG A 35 -1.88 -7.24 -42.16
C ARG A 35 -2.20 -8.03 -40.90
N GLU A 36 -1.43 -7.86 -39.84
CA GLU A 36 -1.70 -8.52 -38.55
C GLU A 36 -2.99 -8.00 -37.93
N VAL A 37 -3.37 -6.75 -38.21
CA VAL A 37 -4.58 -6.16 -37.66
C VAL A 37 -5.87 -6.64 -38.31
N LEU A 38 -5.89 -6.78 -39.65
CA LEU A 38 -7.07 -7.38 -40.29
C LEU A 38 -7.32 -8.80 -39.78
N LYS A 39 -6.25 -9.55 -39.46
CA LYS A 39 -6.38 -10.85 -38.78
C LYS A 39 -6.96 -10.70 -37.39
N THR A 40 -6.47 -9.75 -36.58
CA THR A 40 -6.99 -9.47 -35.24
C THR A 40 -8.47 -9.11 -35.24
N ILE A 41 -8.91 -8.22 -36.12
CA ILE A 41 -10.33 -7.87 -36.27
C ILE A 41 -11.12 -9.10 -36.71
N THR A 42 -10.60 -9.86 -37.69
CA THR A 42 -11.25 -11.09 -38.16
C THR A 42 -11.40 -12.12 -37.05
N MET A 43 -10.38 -12.31 -36.20
CA MET A 43 -10.44 -13.21 -35.04
C MET A 43 -11.49 -12.74 -34.04
N THR A 44 -11.47 -11.45 -33.70
CA THR A 44 -12.42 -10.83 -32.77
C THR A 44 -13.86 -10.99 -33.25
N ILE A 45 -14.14 -10.73 -34.54
CA ILE A 45 -15.48 -10.90 -35.13
C ILE A 45 -15.89 -12.38 -35.14
N ARG A 46 -14.97 -13.29 -35.51
CA ARG A 46 -15.27 -14.74 -35.55
C ARG A 46 -15.66 -15.30 -34.19
N GLU A 47 -15.07 -14.80 -33.11
CA GLU A 47 -15.40 -15.24 -31.75
C GLU A 47 -16.84 -14.90 -31.34
N ILE A 48 -17.42 -13.85 -31.93
CA ILE A 48 -18.76 -13.35 -31.56
C ILE A 48 -19.82 -13.48 -32.67
N LEU A 49 -19.44 -13.96 -33.87
CA LEU A 49 -20.34 -14.07 -35.01
C LEU A 49 -21.56 -14.95 -34.72
N ASP A 50 -21.36 -16.03 -33.96
CA ASP A 50 -22.40 -17.00 -33.60
C ASP A 50 -23.05 -16.70 -32.23
N GLN A 51 -22.76 -15.53 -31.64
CA GLN A 51 -23.32 -15.12 -30.36
C GLN A 51 -24.49 -14.15 -30.55
N ASP A 52 -25.53 -14.30 -29.73
CA ASP A 52 -26.64 -13.34 -29.71
C ASP A 52 -26.18 -11.96 -29.21
N VAL A 53 -26.77 -10.90 -29.77
CA VAL A 53 -26.53 -9.53 -29.30
C VAL A 53 -26.98 -9.41 -27.84
N PRO A 54 -26.14 -8.90 -26.91
CA PRO A 54 -26.50 -8.82 -25.50
C PRO A 54 -27.79 -8.01 -25.25
N CYS A 55 -28.73 -8.56 -24.50
CA CYS A 55 -29.97 -7.87 -24.13
C CYS A 55 -29.74 -6.70 -23.16
N ASN A 56 -28.56 -6.63 -22.55
CA ASN A 56 -28.20 -5.73 -21.47
C ASN A 56 -27.02 -4.81 -21.84
N GLY A 57 -26.84 -4.46 -23.11
CA GLY A 57 -25.80 -3.51 -23.52
C GLY A 57 -25.75 -3.31 -25.04
N PRO A 58 -24.90 -2.39 -25.53
CA PRO A 58 -24.81 -2.08 -26.96
C PRO A 58 -24.14 -3.18 -27.80
N GLY A 59 -23.41 -4.11 -27.18
CA GLY A 59 -22.73 -5.21 -27.90
C GLY A 59 -21.57 -4.79 -28.80
N LEU A 60 -21.12 -3.53 -28.70
CA LEU A 60 -20.03 -2.99 -29.51
C LEU A 60 -18.65 -3.33 -28.92
N ILE A 61 -17.72 -3.65 -29.81
CA ILE A 61 -16.30 -3.86 -29.50
C ILE A 61 -15.51 -2.61 -29.88
N SER A 62 -14.77 -2.05 -28.93
CA SER A 62 -13.91 -0.89 -29.14
C SER A 62 -12.41 -1.22 -29.02
N TYR A 63 -11.57 -0.21 -29.30
CA TYR A 63 -10.12 -0.33 -29.42
C TYR A 63 -9.44 -0.78 -28.13
N ASP A 64 -10.08 -0.68 -26.96
CA ASP A 64 -9.54 -1.20 -25.70
C ASP A 64 -9.23 -2.70 -25.79
N THR A 65 -10.02 -3.45 -26.57
CA THR A 65 -9.79 -4.89 -26.78
C THR A 65 -8.51 -5.19 -27.57
N TYR A 66 -8.03 -4.23 -28.37
CA TYR A 66 -6.79 -4.39 -29.14
C TYR A 66 -5.57 -4.54 -28.23
N TRP A 67 -5.63 -4.00 -27.01
CA TRP A 67 -4.56 -4.11 -26.02
C TRP A 67 -4.11 -5.55 -25.77
N MET A 68 -5.05 -6.50 -25.74
CA MET A 68 -4.72 -7.91 -25.50
C MET A 68 -3.85 -8.50 -26.61
N PHE A 69 -4.07 -8.10 -27.86
CA PHE A 69 -3.25 -8.54 -28.98
C PHE A 69 -1.87 -7.90 -28.95
N ILE A 70 -1.78 -6.62 -28.57
CA ILE A 70 -0.49 -5.94 -28.42
C ILE A 70 0.34 -6.60 -27.32
N LYS A 71 -0.27 -6.78 -26.14
CA LYS A 71 0.36 -7.31 -24.93
C LYS A 71 0.83 -8.76 -25.05
N ASN A 72 0.07 -9.58 -25.78
CA ASN A 72 0.33 -11.01 -25.92
C ASN A 72 1.25 -11.35 -27.11
N ASN A 73 1.56 -10.40 -27.98
CA ASN A 73 2.49 -10.62 -29.09
C ASN A 73 3.95 -10.53 -28.59
N PRO A 74 4.74 -11.62 -28.65
CA PRO A 74 6.14 -11.60 -28.18
C PRO A 74 7.02 -10.60 -28.91
N SER A 75 6.74 -10.33 -30.19
CA SER A 75 7.53 -9.39 -31.01
C SER A 75 7.44 -7.97 -30.47
N ASN A 76 6.29 -7.59 -29.91
CA ASN A 76 6.08 -6.27 -29.32
C ASN A 76 6.93 -6.07 -28.06
N ARG A 77 7.23 -7.13 -27.30
CA ARG A 77 8.11 -7.04 -26.13
C ARG A 77 9.59 -6.85 -26.48
N ALA A 78 9.97 -7.02 -27.74
CA ALA A 78 11.32 -6.77 -28.24
C ALA A 78 11.56 -5.28 -28.55
N GLU A 79 10.49 -4.51 -28.75
CA GLU A 79 10.53 -3.07 -29.00
C GLU A 79 10.52 -2.31 -27.65
N PRO A 80 11.54 -1.48 -27.35
CA PRO A 80 11.68 -0.85 -26.02
C PRO A 80 10.49 0.00 -25.58
N ASP A 81 9.94 0.83 -26.46
CA ASP A 81 8.86 1.77 -26.12
C ASP A 81 7.56 1.01 -25.80
N ILE A 82 7.21 -0.01 -26.59
CA ILE A 82 6.05 -0.87 -26.34
C ILE A 82 6.25 -1.68 -25.07
N LYS A 83 7.45 -2.25 -24.88
CA LYS A 83 7.76 -3.00 -23.67
C LYS A 83 7.52 -2.14 -22.43
N GLU A 84 7.96 -0.89 -22.45
CA GLU A 84 7.72 0.04 -21.34
C GLU A 84 6.23 0.25 -21.09
N VAL A 85 5.42 0.51 -22.13
CA VAL A 85 3.96 0.64 -22.00
C VAL A 85 3.32 -0.64 -21.45
N ILE A 86 3.74 -1.82 -21.94
CA ILE A 86 3.25 -3.12 -21.48
C ILE A 86 3.57 -3.30 -20.00
N ASP A 87 4.82 -3.12 -19.60
CA ASP A 87 5.26 -3.36 -18.22
C ASP A 87 4.50 -2.45 -17.24
N LYS A 88 4.32 -1.16 -17.58
CA LYS A 88 3.54 -0.21 -16.75
C LYS A 88 2.05 -0.54 -16.71
N SER A 89 1.44 -0.86 -17.85
CA SER A 89 0.03 -1.25 -17.91
C SER A 89 -0.21 -2.56 -17.16
N GLU A 90 0.70 -3.53 -17.21
CA GLU A 90 0.60 -4.79 -16.47
C GLU A 90 0.55 -4.56 -14.96
N ILE A 91 1.38 -3.64 -14.46
CA ILE A 91 1.34 -3.20 -13.06
C ILE A 91 -0.04 -2.60 -12.76
N LEU A 92 -0.50 -1.61 -13.54
CA LEU A 92 -1.80 -0.97 -13.32
C LEU A 92 -2.96 -1.97 -13.32
N GLU A 93 -3.03 -2.84 -14.33
CA GLU A 93 -4.02 -3.91 -14.42
C GLU A 93 -3.96 -4.83 -13.19
N GLY A 94 -2.76 -5.18 -12.72
CA GLY A 94 -2.55 -6.01 -11.53
C GLY A 94 -3.10 -5.36 -10.27
N ILE A 95 -2.84 -4.06 -10.07
CA ILE A 95 -3.37 -3.31 -8.93
C ILE A 95 -4.90 -3.25 -8.99
N ILE A 96 -5.48 -2.89 -10.14
CA ILE A 96 -6.94 -2.84 -10.31
C ILE A 96 -7.56 -4.24 -10.14
N LYS A 97 -6.88 -5.30 -10.57
CA LYS A 97 -7.36 -6.68 -10.37
C LYS A 97 -7.41 -7.10 -8.91
N ASN A 98 -6.46 -6.64 -8.10
CA ASN A 98 -6.28 -7.16 -6.73
C ASN A 98 -6.81 -6.22 -5.63
N SER A 99 -6.85 -4.91 -5.87
CA SER A 99 -7.01 -3.91 -4.81
C SER A 99 -8.10 -2.87 -5.10
N PHE A 100 -8.87 -3.01 -6.19
CA PHE A 100 -9.91 -2.04 -6.54
C PHE A 100 -11.09 -2.07 -5.56
N THR A 101 -11.39 -0.91 -4.99
CA THR A 101 -12.34 -0.71 -3.89
C THR A 101 -13.81 -0.80 -4.30
N ARG A 102 -14.12 -0.67 -5.60
CA ARG A 102 -15.48 -0.74 -6.14
C ARG A 102 -15.63 -1.89 -7.16
N PRO A 103 -15.83 -3.15 -6.71
CA PRO A 103 -15.81 -4.32 -7.59
C PRO A 103 -16.75 -4.25 -8.80
N GLN A 104 -17.92 -3.61 -8.65
CA GLN A 104 -18.89 -3.42 -9.75
C GLN A 104 -18.33 -2.67 -10.95
N TYR A 105 -17.45 -1.69 -10.74
CA TYR A 105 -16.85 -0.90 -11.81
C TYR A 105 -15.52 -1.45 -12.32
N LYS A 106 -15.05 -2.56 -11.75
CA LYS A 106 -13.77 -3.17 -12.13
C LYS A 106 -13.67 -3.48 -13.62
N PRO A 107 -14.71 -4.00 -14.31
CA PRO A 107 -14.64 -4.22 -15.76
C PRO A 107 -14.43 -2.91 -16.53
N ILE A 108 -15.16 -1.85 -16.17
CA ILE A 108 -15.02 -0.52 -16.78
C ILE A 108 -13.60 0.02 -16.55
N ALA A 109 -13.09 -0.11 -15.33
CA ALA A 109 -11.76 0.35 -14.98
C ALA A 109 -10.68 -0.33 -15.83
N LEU A 110 -10.75 -1.64 -16.03
CA LEU A 110 -9.82 -2.37 -16.88
C LEU A 110 -9.92 -1.95 -18.35
N ARG A 111 -11.13 -1.73 -18.86
CA ARG A 111 -11.32 -1.22 -20.24
C ARG A 111 -10.68 0.15 -20.42
N ILE A 112 -10.81 1.05 -19.45
CA ILE A 112 -10.16 2.37 -19.49
C ILE A 112 -8.64 2.24 -19.48
N ILE A 113 -8.05 1.41 -18.60
CA ILE A 113 -6.59 1.20 -18.57
C ILE A 113 -6.08 0.65 -19.91
N ASN A 114 -6.78 -0.34 -20.48
CA ASN A 114 -6.44 -0.89 -21.78
C ASN A 114 -6.52 0.17 -22.88
N ALA A 115 -7.57 0.98 -22.88
CA ALA A 115 -7.75 2.09 -23.82
C ALA A 115 -6.61 3.10 -23.74
N MET A 116 -6.26 3.54 -22.53
CA MET A 116 -5.15 4.48 -22.30
C MET A 116 -3.82 3.90 -22.79
N SER A 117 -3.62 2.58 -22.64
CA SER A 117 -2.42 1.87 -23.09
C SER A 117 -2.34 1.78 -24.62
N VAL A 118 -3.46 1.51 -25.30
CA VAL A 118 -3.51 1.58 -26.77
C VAL A 118 -3.27 3.01 -27.25
N HIS A 119 -3.93 3.99 -26.64
CA HIS A 119 -3.79 5.41 -27.01
C HIS A 119 -2.36 5.91 -26.80
N ARG A 120 -1.62 5.39 -25.80
CA ARG A 120 -0.20 5.70 -25.62
C ARG A 120 0.61 5.42 -26.88
N LEU A 121 0.27 4.36 -27.60
CA LEU A 121 0.92 3.91 -28.83
C LEU A 121 0.42 4.63 -30.09
N THR A 122 -0.46 5.64 -29.99
CA THR A 122 -0.93 6.45 -31.13
C THR A 122 -0.37 7.87 -31.16
N THR A 123 0.31 8.30 -30.09
CA THR A 123 0.74 9.69 -29.89
C THR A 123 2.07 10.04 -30.55
N GLY A 124 2.69 9.10 -31.29
CA GLY A 124 3.99 9.27 -31.94
C GLY A 124 5.20 9.26 -30.99
N SER A 125 5.00 9.57 -29.71
CA SER A 125 5.97 9.42 -28.63
C SER A 125 5.27 8.96 -27.37
N ILE A 126 5.73 7.86 -26.79
CA ILE A 126 5.14 7.30 -25.57
C ILE A 126 5.22 8.26 -24.36
N ASN A 127 6.07 9.29 -24.44
CA ASN A 127 6.28 10.27 -23.37
C ASN A 127 5.45 11.56 -23.55
N ALA A 128 4.63 11.67 -24.59
CA ALA A 128 3.81 12.86 -24.81
C ALA A 128 2.73 13.00 -23.70
N PRO A 129 2.51 14.18 -23.11
CA PRO A 129 1.49 14.42 -22.09
C PRO A 129 0.08 14.54 -22.72
N ILE A 130 -0.26 13.59 -23.59
CA ILE A 130 -1.47 13.51 -24.39
C ILE A 130 -2.18 12.21 -24.04
N GLY A 131 -3.48 12.28 -23.83
CA GLY A 131 -4.31 11.16 -23.40
C GLY A 131 -5.72 11.25 -23.92
N ILE A 132 -6.66 10.70 -23.14
CA ILE A 132 -8.08 10.67 -23.51
C ILE A 132 -8.92 11.39 -22.45
N THR A 133 -9.96 12.09 -22.91
CA THR A 133 -10.92 12.78 -22.03
C THR A 133 -11.98 11.80 -21.52
N VAL A 134 -12.75 12.20 -20.51
CA VAL A 134 -13.94 11.44 -20.06
C VAL A 134 -14.94 11.25 -21.20
N GLN A 135 -15.08 12.26 -22.08
CA GLN A 135 -15.95 12.17 -23.25
C GLN A 135 -15.46 11.09 -24.23
N ASN A 136 -14.15 11.01 -24.47
CA ASN A 136 -13.57 9.93 -25.28
C ASN A 136 -13.79 8.56 -24.64
N MET A 137 -13.62 8.44 -23.33
CA MET A 137 -13.92 7.19 -22.62
C MET A 137 -15.38 6.79 -22.78
N LYS A 138 -16.31 7.74 -22.75
CA LYS A 138 -17.74 7.47 -22.94
C LYS A 138 -18.06 7.02 -24.36
N ASP A 139 -17.72 7.86 -25.32
CA ASP A 139 -18.15 7.68 -26.71
C ASP A 139 -17.29 6.65 -27.41
N ASP A 140 -15.95 6.79 -27.38
CA ASP A 140 -15.07 5.97 -28.19
C ASP A 140 -15.00 4.53 -27.68
N LEU A 141 -15.09 4.32 -26.36
CA LEU A 141 -15.13 2.97 -25.78
C LEU A 141 -16.54 2.42 -25.65
N CYS A 142 -17.57 3.24 -25.87
CA CYS A 142 -18.97 2.88 -25.65
C CYS A 142 -19.16 2.20 -24.27
N LEU A 143 -18.66 2.84 -23.21
CA LEU A 143 -18.70 2.28 -21.86
C LEU A 143 -20.14 2.20 -21.35
N TYR A 144 -20.58 0.99 -21.03
CA TYR A 144 -21.92 0.73 -20.54
C TYR A 144 -21.85 -0.13 -19.27
N ASP A 145 -22.72 0.18 -18.31
CA ASP A 145 -22.94 -0.65 -17.13
C ASP A 145 -24.45 -0.93 -16.98
N PRO A 146 -24.88 -2.21 -17.00
CA PRO A 146 -26.29 -2.56 -16.87
C PRO A 146 -26.89 -2.19 -15.51
N MET A 147 -26.05 -1.95 -14.50
CA MET A 147 -26.47 -1.60 -13.14
C MET A 147 -26.58 -0.10 -12.91
N LEU A 148 -26.43 0.73 -13.95
CA LEU A 148 -26.62 2.17 -13.82
C LEU A 148 -28.08 2.48 -13.42
N PRO A 149 -28.29 3.26 -12.35
CA PRO A 149 -29.62 3.73 -11.96
C PRO A 149 -30.35 4.46 -13.07
N GLU A 150 -29.64 5.28 -13.84
CA GLU A 150 -30.20 6.14 -14.87
C GLU A 150 -29.44 5.96 -16.20
N LYS A 151 -30.19 5.81 -17.30
CA LYS A 151 -29.64 5.64 -18.65
C LYS A 151 -29.49 6.98 -19.37
N GLU A 152 -28.93 7.95 -18.66
CA GLU A 152 -28.71 9.31 -19.15
C GLU A 152 -27.24 9.56 -19.46
N GLU A 153 -26.95 10.57 -20.28
CA GLU A 153 -25.57 10.91 -20.65
C GLU A 153 -24.78 11.46 -19.46
N ASP A 154 -25.35 12.42 -18.74
CA ASP A 154 -24.69 13.08 -17.60
C ASP A 154 -24.39 12.10 -16.47
N PHE A 155 -25.30 11.13 -16.24
CA PHE A 155 -25.11 10.07 -15.25
C PHE A 155 -23.93 9.15 -15.61
N LEU A 156 -23.80 8.79 -16.90
CA LEU A 156 -22.67 7.98 -17.37
C LEU A 156 -21.34 8.74 -17.26
N ILE A 157 -21.31 10.03 -17.62
CA ILE A 157 -20.12 10.89 -17.46
C ILE A 157 -19.69 10.92 -15.98
N THR A 158 -20.61 11.22 -15.07
CA THR A 158 -20.35 11.26 -13.63
C THR A 158 -19.85 9.91 -13.10
N THR A 159 -20.38 8.82 -13.65
CA THR A 159 -19.92 7.46 -13.32
C THR A 159 -18.48 7.25 -13.77
N ILE A 160 -18.14 7.61 -15.02
CA ILE A 160 -16.77 7.48 -15.55
C ILE A 160 -15.79 8.34 -14.74
N GLU A 161 -16.14 9.57 -14.39
CA GLU A 161 -15.33 10.43 -13.50
C GLU A 161 -15.09 9.78 -12.14
N THR A 162 -16.13 9.16 -11.57
CA THR A 162 -16.02 8.41 -10.31
C THR A 162 -15.08 7.23 -10.48
N VAL A 163 -15.19 6.46 -11.57
CA VAL A 163 -14.29 5.35 -11.86
C VAL A 163 -12.86 5.83 -12.02
N MET A 164 -12.61 6.95 -12.72
CA MET A 164 -11.26 7.51 -12.86
C MET A 164 -10.65 7.95 -11.54
N ARG A 165 -11.44 8.54 -10.65
CA ARG A 165 -11.01 8.90 -9.30
C ARG A 165 -10.64 7.66 -8.49
N GLU A 166 -11.46 6.62 -8.55
CA GLU A 166 -11.19 5.36 -7.86
C GLU A 166 -9.98 4.62 -8.45
N ILE A 167 -9.80 4.63 -9.78
CA ILE A 167 -8.58 4.11 -10.42
C ILE A 167 -7.37 4.85 -9.87
N THR A 168 -7.38 6.18 -9.91
CA THR A 168 -6.28 7.04 -9.47
C THR A 168 -5.96 6.78 -7.99
N ASN A 169 -6.98 6.68 -7.13
CA ASN A 169 -6.79 6.36 -5.71
C ASN A 169 -6.23 4.95 -5.51
N THR A 170 -6.76 3.95 -6.23
CA THR A 170 -6.37 2.54 -6.11
C THR A 170 -4.93 2.32 -6.54
N VAL A 171 -4.50 2.93 -7.65
CA VAL A 171 -3.10 2.90 -8.09
C VAL A 171 -2.25 3.91 -7.32
N SER A 172 -2.85 4.62 -6.35
CA SER A 172 -2.23 5.69 -5.58
C SER A 172 -1.52 6.70 -6.48
N GLY A 173 -2.09 7.05 -7.64
CA GLY A 173 -1.50 7.96 -8.63
C GLY A 173 -0.29 7.41 -9.38
N GLN A 174 0.02 6.12 -9.30
CA GLN A 174 1.07 5.50 -10.11
C GLN A 174 0.72 5.56 -11.60
N PHE A 175 1.68 5.99 -12.42
CA PHE A 175 1.65 6.00 -13.89
C PHE A 175 0.46 6.67 -14.58
N ILE A 176 -0.47 7.29 -13.85
CA ILE A 176 -1.60 8.04 -14.40
C ILE A 176 -1.47 9.49 -13.97
N GLU A 177 -1.61 10.38 -14.94
CA GLU A 177 -1.66 11.83 -14.75
C GLU A 177 -2.91 12.44 -15.38
N TYR A 178 -3.33 13.57 -14.81
CA TYR A 178 -4.43 14.37 -15.32
C TYR A 178 -3.90 15.74 -15.74
N ASN A 179 -4.03 16.05 -17.02
CA ASN A 179 -3.65 17.34 -17.57
C ASN A 179 -4.86 18.29 -17.49
N GLN A 180 -4.75 19.33 -16.65
CA GLN A 180 -5.82 20.31 -16.45
C GLN A 180 -6.04 21.22 -17.66
N ASP A 181 -5.03 21.43 -18.51
CA ASP A 181 -5.11 22.35 -19.64
C ASP A 181 -6.00 21.81 -20.78
N ASN A 182 -6.09 20.49 -20.90
CA ASN A 182 -6.85 19.82 -21.96
C ASN A 182 -7.81 18.73 -21.46
N GLU A 183 -7.95 18.60 -20.13
CA GLU A 183 -8.83 17.66 -19.45
C GLU A 183 -8.57 16.18 -19.81
N GLN A 184 -7.34 15.83 -20.18
CA GLN A 184 -6.96 14.47 -20.60
C GLN A 184 -6.31 13.68 -19.47
N TYR A 185 -6.67 12.42 -19.38
CA TYR A 185 -5.97 11.42 -18.58
C TYR A 185 -5.00 10.63 -19.44
N TYR A 186 -3.78 10.48 -18.96
CA TYR A 186 -2.70 9.90 -19.76
C TYR A 186 -1.77 9.03 -18.90
N LEU A 187 -1.09 8.08 -19.55
CA LEU A 187 -0.09 7.25 -18.87
C LEU A 187 1.24 8.00 -18.84
N ASP A 188 1.72 8.34 -17.64
CA ASP A 188 3.06 8.87 -17.44
C ASP A 188 4.02 7.73 -17.08
N LEU A 189 4.75 7.26 -18.09
CA LEU A 189 5.67 6.13 -17.98
C LEU A 189 6.94 6.50 -17.19
N LYS A 190 7.31 7.79 -17.20
CA LYS A 190 8.47 8.34 -16.50
C LYS A 190 8.19 8.66 -15.04
N LYS A 191 6.93 8.60 -14.62
CA LYS A 191 6.54 8.83 -13.22
C LYS A 191 7.19 7.80 -12.31
N ASP A 192 8.31 8.20 -11.71
CA ASP A 192 8.95 7.44 -10.65
C ASP A 192 8.16 7.63 -9.34
N ILE A 193 8.05 6.56 -8.57
CA ILE A 193 7.36 6.61 -7.28
C ILE A 193 8.39 7.09 -6.28
N ASP A 194 8.26 8.33 -5.81
CA ASP A 194 9.03 8.78 -4.67
C ASP A 194 8.49 8.11 -3.39
N TYR A 195 8.97 6.89 -3.17
CA TYR A 195 8.66 6.09 -1.99
C TYR A 195 9.02 6.83 -0.70
N ASN A 196 10.07 7.66 -0.70
CA ASN A 196 10.47 8.41 0.48
C ASN A 196 9.44 9.50 0.80
N ALA A 197 9.01 10.27 -0.20
CA ALA A 197 7.99 11.30 -0.02
C ALA A 197 6.67 10.71 0.51
N ARG A 198 6.27 9.52 0.02
CA ARG A 198 5.07 8.84 0.51
C ARG A 198 5.19 8.32 1.93
N ILE A 199 6.35 7.76 2.28
CA ILE A 199 6.62 7.35 3.66
C ILE A 199 6.57 8.57 4.58
N GLN A 200 7.15 9.69 4.18
CA GLN A 200 7.11 10.94 4.94
C GLN A 200 5.67 11.43 5.15
N GLN A 201 4.88 11.54 4.08
CA GLN A 201 3.47 11.95 4.17
C GLN A 201 2.68 11.03 5.10
N LYS A 202 2.95 9.72 5.06
CA LYS A 202 2.31 8.77 5.97
C LYS A 202 2.78 8.94 7.42
N ALA A 203 4.08 9.18 7.63
CA ALA A 203 4.68 9.42 8.95
C ALA A 203 4.11 10.65 9.64
N ASP A 204 3.81 11.70 8.87
CA ASP A 204 3.28 12.98 9.38
C ASP A 204 1.85 12.85 9.95
N VAL A 205 1.11 11.80 9.58
CA VAL A 205 -0.29 11.57 9.99
C VAL A 205 -0.48 10.32 10.85
N LEU A 206 0.60 9.72 11.36
CA LEU A 206 0.50 8.58 12.27
C LEU A 206 -0.01 9.01 13.64
N ASP A 207 -0.94 8.23 14.18
CA ASP A 207 -1.43 8.35 15.55
C ASP A 207 -0.45 7.74 16.58
N ASP A 208 -0.53 8.22 17.82
CA ASP A 208 0.33 7.83 18.93
C ASP A 208 0.24 6.32 19.24
N ASP A 209 -0.96 5.73 19.19
CA ASP A 209 -1.18 4.31 19.47
C ASP A 209 -0.45 3.42 18.46
N SER A 210 -0.49 3.80 17.18
CA SER A 210 0.27 3.14 16.13
C SER A 210 1.77 3.23 16.38
N LEU A 211 2.29 4.41 16.75
CA LEU A 211 3.71 4.58 17.05
C LEU A 211 4.13 3.75 18.26
N ASN A 212 3.30 3.69 19.30
CA ASN A 212 3.52 2.86 20.49
C ASN A 212 3.60 1.37 20.13
N GLN A 213 2.74 0.89 19.22
CA GLN A 213 2.79 -0.50 18.76
C GLN A 213 4.15 -0.85 18.14
N TYR A 214 4.62 -0.05 17.17
CA TYR A 214 5.90 -0.28 16.50
C TYR A 214 7.10 -0.06 17.42
N TYR A 215 6.99 0.85 18.40
CA TYR A 215 7.99 1.03 19.45
C TYR A 215 8.20 -0.26 20.25
N PHE A 216 7.11 -0.91 20.69
CA PHE A 216 7.19 -2.16 21.44
C PHE A 216 7.81 -3.30 20.63
N ASP A 217 7.55 -3.35 19.32
CA ASP A 217 8.18 -4.31 18.41
C ASP A 217 9.70 -4.08 18.33
N ILE A 218 10.13 -2.81 18.21
CA ILE A 218 11.54 -2.44 18.23
C ILE A 218 12.19 -2.79 19.57
N ILE A 219 11.51 -2.56 20.70
CA ILE A 219 12.03 -2.90 22.04
C ILE A 219 12.27 -4.40 22.15
N ASN A 220 11.30 -5.23 21.76
CA ASN A 220 11.46 -6.68 21.78
C ASN A 220 12.66 -7.13 20.94
N LYS A 221 12.82 -6.60 19.72
CA LYS A 221 13.96 -6.91 18.85
C LYS A 221 15.29 -6.40 19.42
N ALA A 222 15.32 -5.19 19.98
CA ALA A 222 16.53 -4.61 20.53
C ALA A 222 17.06 -5.39 21.73
N THR A 223 16.17 -5.97 22.54
CA THR A 223 16.49 -6.80 23.71
C THR A 223 16.57 -8.31 23.39
N ASP A 224 16.45 -8.71 22.11
CA ASP A 224 16.40 -10.10 21.66
C ASP A 224 15.36 -10.96 22.42
N TRP A 225 14.20 -10.35 22.69
CA TRP A 225 13.12 -10.97 23.44
C TRP A 225 12.26 -11.87 22.56
N ASN A 226 12.45 -13.18 22.68
CA ASN A 226 11.77 -14.18 21.84
C ASN A 226 10.72 -15.02 22.60
N THR A 227 10.47 -14.71 23.87
CA THR A 227 9.45 -15.41 24.66
C THR A 227 8.06 -15.09 24.09
N PRO A 228 7.19 -16.09 23.85
CA PRO A 228 5.82 -15.85 23.40
C PRO A 228 5.04 -15.07 24.45
N GLU A 229 3.99 -14.38 24.01
CA GLU A 229 3.08 -13.73 24.94
C GLU A 229 2.38 -14.78 25.81
N TYR A 230 2.35 -14.56 27.12
CA TYR A 230 1.56 -15.36 28.07
C TYR A 230 0.07 -15.36 27.69
N LYS A 231 -0.41 -14.21 27.21
CA LYS A 231 -1.77 -14.05 26.67
C LYS A 231 -1.72 -13.22 25.40
N ASN A 232 -2.08 -13.84 24.29
CA ASN A 232 -2.04 -13.23 22.96
C ASN A 232 -2.84 -11.92 22.89
N GLY A 233 -2.21 -10.86 22.38
CA GLY A 233 -2.81 -9.54 22.20
C GLY A 233 -2.70 -8.62 23.42
N PHE A 234 -2.05 -9.07 24.51
CA PHE A 234 -1.86 -8.26 25.71
C PHE A 234 -0.41 -7.80 25.90
N LYS A 235 0.54 -8.30 25.10
CA LYS A 235 1.98 -7.98 25.21
C LYS A 235 2.55 -8.19 26.63
N ILE A 236 2.15 -9.31 27.22
CA ILE A 236 2.57 -9.76 28.56
C ILE A 236 3.45 -10.98 28.37
N TYR A 237 4.62 -10.96 29.01
CA TYR A 237 5.61 -12.01 28.88
C TYR A 237 6.03 -12.50 30.26
N GLU A 238 6.09 -13.81 30.46
CA GLU A 238 6.71 -14.36 31.66
C GLU A 238 8.20 -14.01 31.67
N TYR A 239 8.71 -13.65 32.85
CA TYR A 239 10.09 -13.23 33.01
C TYR A 239 10.72 -13.91 34.23
N GLU A 240 11.81 -14.62 34.01
CA GLU A 240 12.61 -15.23 35.06
C GLU A 240 13.88 -14.41 35.29
N LEU A 241 14.13 -14.03 36.54
CA LEU A 241 15.29 -13.25 36.94
C LEU A 241 16.08 -14.01 37.99
N LEU A 242 17.37 -14.26 37.73
CA LEU A 242 18.28 -14.79 38.73
C LEU A 242 18.72 -13.68 39.69
N TRP A 243 18.35 -13.79 40.96
CA TRP A 243 18.89 -12.93 42.00
C TRP A 243 20.26 -13.45 42.44
N HIS A 244 21.32 -12.96 41.79
CA HIS A 244 22.69 -13.43 41.97
C HIS A 244 23.14 -13.49 43.45
N ASP A 245 22.93 -12.44 44.25
CA ASP A 245 23.38 -12.40 45.65
C ASP A 245 22.69 -13.43 46.55
N LYS A 246 21.47 -13.86 46.18
CA LYS A 246 20.68 -14.83 46.93
C LYS A 246 20.68 -16.22 46.30
N ASN A 247 21.23 -16.34 45.08
CA ASN A 247 21.22 -17.55 44.27
C ASN A 247 19.82 -18.18 44.14
N ILE A 248 18.79 -17.35 43.96
CA ILE A 248 17.39 -17.77 43.83
C ILE A 248 16.83 -17.15 42.55
N THR A 249 16.10 -17.94 41.77
CA THR A 249 15.33 -17.46 40.63
C THR A 249 14.00 -16.89 41.12
N ARG A 250 13.66 -15.69 40.64
CA ARG A 250 12.36 -15.03 40.85
C ARG A 250 11.56 -15.09 39.56
N HIS A 251 10.27 -15.29 39.69
CA HIS A 251 9.36 -15.31 38.55
C HIS A 251 8.51 -14.05 38.58
N GLY A 252 8.49 -13.33 37.46
CA GLY A 252 7.80 -12.06 37.27
C GLY A 252 7.10 -11.99 35.92
N TYR A 253 6.56 -10.82 35.62
CA TYR A 253 6.04 -10.49 34.29
C TYR A 253 6.73 -9.25 33.74
N ARG A 254 6.89 -9.24 32.41
CA ARG A 254 7.25 -8.06 31.61
C ARG A 254 6.05 -7.62 30.80
N PHE A 255 5.72 -6.33 30.86
CA PHE A 255 4.62 -5.69 30.15
C PHE A 255 5.16 -4.67 29.17
N LEU A 256 4.58 -4.63 27.97
CA LEU A 256 4.76 -3.55 27.01
C LEU A 256 3.45 -2.78 26.91
N GLY A 257 3.26 -1.81 27.80
CA GLY A 257 1.96 -1.17 28.02
C GLY A 257 1.83 -0.55 29.40
N THR A 258 0.63 -0.09 29.74
CA THR A 258 0.37 0.59 31.02
C THR A 258 -0.14 -0.37 32.10
N PRO A 259 0.01 -0.05 33.40
CA PRO A 259 -0.49 -0.92 34.49
C PRO A 259 -1.99 -1.14 34.47
N ASN A 260 -2.74 -0.19 33.93
CA ASN A 260 -4.20 -0.27 33.83
C ASN A 260 -4.65 -1.34 32.82
N GLU A 261 -3.78 -1.73 31.88
CA GLU A 261 -4.03 -2.80 30.91
C GLU A 261 -3.78 -4.20 31.52
N ARG A 262 -3.41 -4.27 32.81
CA ARG A 262 -3.26 -5.52 33.53
C ARG A 262 -4.58 -6.27 33.59
N SER A 263 -4.61 -7.47 33.02
CA SER A 263 -5.70 -8.41 33.25
C SER A 263 -5.62 -8.89 34.71
N THR A 264 -6.67 -8.62 35.50
CA THR A 264 -6.78 -9.07 36.90
C THR A 264 -6.89 -10.58 37.07
N ALA A 265 -6.95 -11.34 35.97
CA ALA A 265 -7.11 -12.79 35.92
C ALA A 265 -5.78 -13.58 35.93
N GLN A 266 -4.62 -12.90 36.09
CA GLN A 266 -3.31 -13.55 36.05
C GLN A 266 -2.81 -13.87 37.47
N PRO A 267 -2.14 -15.02 37.68
CA PRO A 267 -1.63 -15.38 38.99
C PRO A 267 -0.58 -14.36 39.45
N PRO A 268 -0.61 -13.93 40.73
CA PRO A 268 0.41 -13.05 41.28
C PRO A 268 1.82 -13.64 41.13
N ARG A 269 2.79 -12.79 40.81
CA ARG A 269 4.21 -13.12 40.66
C ARG A 269 5.07 -12.24 41.57
N ASP A 270 6.36 -12.56 41.67
CA ASP A 270 7.29 -11.92 42.60
C ASP A 270 7.60 -10.45 42.26
N PHE A 271 7.50 -10.08 40.97
CA PHE A 271 7.78 -8.72 40.48
C PHE A 271 7.16 -8.46 39.10
N TYR A 272 7.05 -7.19 38.73
CA TYR A 272 6.45 -6.71 37.48
C TYR A 272 7.32 -5.62 36.85
N VAL A 273 7.66 -5.77 35.58
CA VAL A 273 8.47 -4.83 34.80
C VAL A 273 7.63 -4.24 33.68
N TYR A 274 7.43 -2.92 33.69
CA TYR A 274 6.64 -2.21 32.69
C TYR A 274 7.55 -1.40 31.77
N PHE A 275 7.51 -1.64 30.46
CA PHE A 275 7.98 -0.68 29.46
C PHE A 275 6.80 0.16 29.02
N LEU A 276 6.81 1.43 29.40
CA LEU A 276 5.70 2.34 29.14
C LEU A 276 5.71 2.83 27.69
N PRO A 277 4.54 3.10 27.10
CA PRO A 277 4.46 3.73 25.79
C PRO A 277 5.06 5.15 25.84
N PRO A 278 5.92 5.53 24.87
CA PRO A 278 6.53 6.86 24.82
C PRO A 278 5.61 7.96 24.28
N TYR A 279 4.52 7.61 23.59
CA TYR A 279 3.59 8.57 22.98
C TYR A 279 2.21 8.53 23.66
N GLY A 280 1.50 9.65 23.61
CA GLY A 280 0.19 9.82 24.23
C GLY A 280 0.25 10.08 25.74
N ILE A 281 -0.93 10.32 26.33
CA ILE A 281 -1.06 10.47 27.78
C ILE A 281 -1.08 9.08 28.40
N VAL A 282 -0.05 8.75 29.19
CA VAL A 282 -0.03 7.54 30.02
C VAL A 282 -1.07 7.69 31.13
N ASN A 283 -2.32 7.35 30.81
CA ASN A 283 -3.43 7.37 31.75
C ASN A 283 -3.33 6.16 32.68
N GLY A 284 -2.66 6.35 33.81
CA GLY A 284 -2.62 5.39 34.90
C GLY A 284 -2.00 6.00 36.14
N LYS A 285 -2.61 5.75 37.30
CA LYS A 285 -1.91 6.00 38.56
C LYS A 285 -0.77 5.01 38.59
N LYS A 286 0.46 5.49 38.36
CA LYS A 286 1.68 4.79 38.75
C LYS A 286 1.54 4.60 40.26
N LYS A 287 1.07 3.43 40.66
CA LYS A 287 1.07 3.06 42.06
C LYS A 287 2.51 2.66 42.31
N ASP A 288 3.18 3.36 43.20
CA ASP A 288 4.56 3.06 43.57
C ASP A 288 4.61 1.81 44.46
N GLU A 289 4.03 0.72 43.98
CA GLU A 289 4.00 -0.58 44.65
C GLU A 289 5.43 -1.13 44.73
N GLU A 290 5.70 -1.94 45.76
CA GLU A 290 7.05 -2.37 46.08
C GLU A 290 7.66 -3.39 45.09
N ASP A 291 6.81 -4.01 44.28
CA ASP A 291 7.09 -5.08 43.32
C ASP A 291 7.03 -4.62 41.85
N GLU A 292 6.80 -3.33 41.59
CA GLU A 292 6.65 -2.77 40.25
C GLU A 292 7.82 -1.84 39.86
N VAL A 293 8.35 -2.05 38.66
CA VAL A 293 9.40 -1.21 38.07
C VAL A 293 8.95 -0.69 36.71
N TYR A 294 9.15 0.61 36.47
CA TYR A 294 8.70 1.28 35.26
C TYR A 294 9.88 1.81 34.44
N PHE A 295 9.94 1.42 33.17
CA PHE A 295 10.88 1.90 32.17
C PHE A 295 10.18 2.97 31.32
N GLU A 296 10.61 4.21 31.51
CA GLU A 296 10.18 5.39 30.77
C GLU A 296 11.22 5.69 29.70
N PHE A 297 10.86 5.54 28.42
CA PHE A 297 11.78 5.73 27.31
C PHE A 297 12.08 7.21 27.08
N THR A 298 13.35 7.53 26.84
CA THR A 298 13.86 8.88 26.63
C THR A 298 14.65 8.94 25.32
N GLY A 299 13.99 8.60 24.22
CA GLY A 299 14.55 8.68 22.87
C GLY A 299 14.77 10.13 22.41
N ASP A 300 15.76 10.32 21.54
CA ASP A 300 16.00 11.60 20.86
C ASP A 300 15.26 11.68 19.51
N ASP A 301 15.43 12.80 18.81
CA ASP A 301 14.80 13.04 17.51
C ASP A 301 15.25 12.02 16.44
N GLU A 302 16.47 11.48 16.53
CA GLU A 302 16.96 10.47 15.60
C GLU A 302 16.17 9.17 15.75
N PHE A 303 16.00 8.69 16.98
CA PHE A 303 15.18 7.52 17.24
C PHE A 303 13.72 7.74 16.85
N ILE A 304 13.14 8.87 17.26
CA ILE A 304 11.75 9.22 16.99
C ILE A 304 11.49 9.22 15.47
N ASN A 305 12.39 9.83 14.70
CA ASN A 305 12.28 9.85 13.24
C ASN A 305 12.37 8.44 12.64
N ASN A 306 13.37 7.63 13.04
CA ASN A 306 13.50 6.26 12.55
C ASN A 306 12.27 5.41 12.86
N LEU A 307 11.70 5.52 14.07
CA LEU A 307 10.47 4.84 14.44
C LEU A 307 9.28 5.28 13.59
N LYS A 308 9.09 6.59 13.38
CA LYS A 308 8.03 7.13 12.53
C LYS A 308 8.14 6.63 11.09
N MET A 309 9.33 6.69 10.52
CA MET A 309 9.60 6.22 9.16
C MET A 309 9.39 4.71 9.02
N TYR A 310 9.83 3.93 10.01
CA TYR A 310 9.59 2.49 10.07
C TYR A 310 8.09 2.18 10.08
N ALA A 311 7.33 2.76 11.01
CA ALA A 311 5.90 2.57 11.15
C ALA A 311 5.15 2.97 9.86
N ALA A 312 5.54 4.10 9.26
CA ALA A 312 4.94 4.60 8.04
C ALA A 312 5.24 3.69 6.84
N ALA A 313 6.49 3.27 6.65
CA ALA A 313 6.88 2.37 5.58
C ALA A 313 6.18 1.01 5.70
N TYR A 314 6.06 0.47 6.91
CA TYR A 314 5.34 -0.78 7.14
C TYR A 314 3.84 -0.65 6.83
N LYS A 315 3.18 0.43 7.30
CA LYS A 315 1.77 0.69 6.95
C LYS A 315 1.57 0.91 5.44
N MET A 316 2.51 1.58 4.77
CA MET A 316 2.46 1.75 3.31
C MET A 316 2.58 0.41 2.58
N ALA A 317 3.42 -0.51 3.08
CA ALA A 317 3.53 -1.86 2.52
C ALA A 317 2.22 -2.66 2.61
N ASP A 318 1.44 -2.48 3.68
CA ASP A 318 0.17 -3.18 3.90
C ASP A 318 -0.95 -2.79 2.95
N ILE A 319 -0.92 -1.56 2.44
CA ILE A 319 -1.92 -1.05 1.50
C ILE A 319 -1.43 -1.02 0.04
N SER A 320 -0.21 -1.51 -0.21
CA SER A 320 0.42 -1.46 -1.54
C SER A 320 0.31 -2.78 -2.29
N SER A 321 0.38 -2.69 -3.62
CA SER A 321 0.54 -3.84 -4.51
C SER A 321 1.87 -4.57 -4.30
N SER A 322 1.99 -5.81 -4.81
CA SER A 322 3.16 -6.68 -4.59
C SER A 322 4.52 -6.00 -4.80
N ASP A 323 4.64 -5.26 -5.91
CA ASP A 323 5.93 -4.71 -6.34
C ASP A 323 6.32 -3.49 -5.49
N SER A 324 5.35 -2.62 -5.19
CA SER A 324 5.55 -1.48 -4.29
C SER A 324 5.72 -1.94 -2.84
N ARG A 325 5.00 -2.99 -2.43
CA ARG A 325 5.07 -3.59 -1.09
C ARG A 325 6.50 -4.05 -0.78
N GLN A 326 7.17 -4.74 -1.70
CA GLN A 326 8.55 -5.18 -1.45
C GLN A 326 9.51 -4.01 -1.24
N THR A 327 9.34 -2.93 -2.00
CA THR A 327 10.15 -1.71 -1.85
C THR A 327 9.89 -1.02 -0.50
N TYR A 328 8.63 -0.87 -0.10
CA TYR A 328 8.28 -0.33 1.22
C TYR A 328 8.80 -1.19 2.37
N LEU A 329 8.69 -2.52 2.27
CA LEU A 329 9.21 -3.44 3.30
C LEU A 329 10.74 -3.34 3.43
N LYS A 330 11.46 -3.20 2.32
CA LYS A 330 12.92 -2.99 2.35
C LYS A 330 13.28 -1.70 3.09
N LYS A 331 12.55 -0.61 2.81
CA LYS A 331 12.74 0.67 3.53
C LYS A 331 12.37 0.56 5.00
N ALA A 332 11.29 -0.15 5.33
CA ALA A 332 10.90 -0.41 6.72
C ALA A 332 12.02 -1.15 7.48
N ASP A 333 12.61 -2.18 6.89
CA ASP A 333 13.74 -2.93 7.47
C ASP A 333 14.98 -2.04 7.69
N GLU A 334 15.27 -1.12 6.78
CA GLU A 334 16.36 -0.15 6.94
C GLU A 334 16.13 0.76 8.16
N TYR A 335 14.94 1.37 8.29
CA TYR A 335 14.60 2.22 9.44
C TYR A 335 14.54 1.44 10.76
N GLU A 336 14.02 0.21 10.74
CA GLU A 336 13.99 -0.68 11.90
C GLU A 336 15.41 -0.98 12.40
N LYS A 337 16.33 -1.35 11.49
CA LYS A 337 17.73 -1.61 11.84
C LYS A 337 18.39 -0.38 12.46
N CYS A 338 18.11 0.82 11.94
CA CYS A 338 18.59 2.08 12.53
C CYS A 338 18.04 2.29 13.94
N ALA A 339 16.73 2.12 14.15
CA ALA A 339 16.10 2.27 15.46
C ALA A 339 16.64 1.26 16.49
N ILE A 340 16.77 -0.02 16.12
CA ILE A 340 17.35 -1.07 16.97
C ILE A 340 18.80 -0.74 17.32
N LYS A 341 19.61 -0.33 16.34
CA LYS A 341 21.00 0.05 16.54
C LYS A 341 21.11 1.23 17.50
N TRP A 342 20.26 2.25 17.34
CA TRP A 342 20.22 3.40 18.24
C TRP A 342 19.94 2.98 19.68
N ILE A 343 18.94 2.12 19.92
CA ILE A 343 18.66 1.62 21.28
C ILE A 343 19.87 0.88 21.85
N ARG A 344 20.49 -0.02 21.08
CA ARG A 344 21.64 -0.80 21.56
C ARG A 344 22.84 0.08 21.91
N GLN A 345 23.06 1.16 21.17
CA GLN A 345 24.12 2.13 21.45
C GLN A 345 23.81 3.02 22.65
N ASN A 346 22.53 3.30 22.89
CA ASN A 346 22.06 4.22 23.93
C ASN A 346 21.40 3.51 25.13
N VAL A 347 21.51 2.17 25.25
CA VAL A 347 20.78 1.35 26.24
C VAL A 347 21.00 1.81 27.69
N ASN A 348 22.17 2.36 27.98
CA ASN A 348 22.54 2.87 29.30
C ASN A 348 21.92 4.24 29.63
N GLN A 349 21.25 4.88 28.67
CA GLN A 349 20.79 6.27 28.81
C GLN A 349 19.37 6.48 28.28
N CYS A 350 18.86 5.62 27.40
CA CYS A 350 17.56 5.78 26.76
C CYS A 350 16.35 5.41 27.64
N PHE A 351 16.57 5.14 28.93
CA PHE A 351 15.51 4.90 29.90
C PHE A 351 15.75 5.65 31.20
N ASN A 352 14.68 6.28 31.67
CA ASN A 352 14.50 6.55 33.09
C ASN A 352 13.76 5.37 33.72
N VAL A 353 14.31 4.85 34.81
CA VAL A 353 13.69 3.76 35.57
C VAL A 353 13.10 4.35 36.84
N ARG A 354 11.81 4.12 37.03
CA ARG A 354 11.07 4.52 38.23
C ARG A 354 10.78 3.31 39.10
N TYR A 355 11.12 3.44 40.39
CA TYR A 355 10.87 2.44 41.41
C TYR A 355 10.56 3.14 42.74
N ARG A 356 9.47 2.74 43.42
CA ARG A 356 9.02 3.34 44.70
C ARG A 356 8.97 4.88 44.69
N GLY A 357 8.46 5.46 43.60
CA GLY A 357 8.33 6.92 43.45
C GLY A 357 9.60 7.66 43.05
N ASP A 358 10.77 7.02 43.09
CA ASP A 358 12.03 7.60 42.66
C ASP A 358 12.29 7.27 41.18
N SER A 359 12.53 8.29 40.35
CA SER A 359 12.81 8.13 38.91
C SER A 359 14.20 8.66 38.60
N ARG A 360 15.06 7.78 38.08
CA ARG A 360 16.44 8.10 37.75
C ARG A 360 16.83 7.42 36.45
N ASN A 361 17.82 7.98 35.75
CA ASN A 361 18.39 7.31 34.60
C ASN A 361 18.91 5.91 34.96
N ILE A 362 18.71 4.95 34.06
CA ILE A 362 19.06 3.54 34.25
C ILE A 362 20.51 3.31 34.70
N LEU A 363 21.46 4.10 34.21
CA LEU A 363 22.87 4.00 34.60
C LEU A 363 23.10 4.34 36.09
N ASN A 364 22.29 5.26 36.64
CA ASN A 364 22.37 5.64 38.04
C ASN A 364 21.88 4.52 38.95
N TRP A 365 20.87 3.75 38.53
CA TRP A 365 20.43 2.55 39.24
C TRP A 365 21.48 1.44 39.23
N LEU A 366 22.27 1.34 38.15
CA LEU A 366 23.36 0.38 38.05
C LEU A 366 24.66 0.81 38.76
N ASN A 367 24.67 1.93 39.49
CA ASN A 367 25.86 2.51 40.10
C ASN A 367 27.03 2.67 39.10
N GLY A 368 26.73 3.05 37.85
CA GLY A 368 27.73 3.23 36.80
C GLY A 368 28.25 1.93 36.16
N ARG A 369 27.77 0.75 36.56
CA ARG A 369 28.01 -0.49 35.81
C ARG A 369 27.26 -0.42 34.48
N ARG A 370 27.90 -0.87 33.39
CA ARG A 370 27.23 -0.97 32.09
C ARG A 370 26.08 -1.97 32.20
N TRP A 371 24.95 -1.61 31.59
CA TRP A 371 23.89 -2.55 31.30
C TRP A 371 24.42 -3.58 30.30
N VAL A 372 24.75 -4.77 30.80
CA VAL A 372 24.99 -5.96 29.99
C VAL A 372 23.69 -6.75 30.08
N SER A 373 22.94 -6.80 28.97
CA SER A 373 21.54 -7.22 28.96
C SER A 373 21.28 -8.50 29.76
N PRO A 374 20.50 -8.45 30.87
CA PRO A 374 19.96 -9.65 31.51
C PRO A 374 18.62 -10.09 30.88
N LEU A 375 18.13 -9.37 29.85
CA LEU A 375 16.81 -9.57 29.27
C LEU A 375 16.75 -10.68 28.21
N THR A 376 17.87 -11.36 27.93
CA THR A 376 17.83 -12.61 27.16
C THR A 376 17.35 -13.74 28.06
N PRO A 377 16.31 -14.52 27.69
CA PRO A 377 15.85 -15.68 28.47
C PRO A 377 16.94 -16.73 28.73
N ASN A 378 18.05 -16.67 27.99
CA ASN A 378 19.23 -17.49 28.21
C ASN A 378 20.42 -16.58 28.51
N GLY A 379 20.72 -16.40 29.78
CA GLY A 379 22.01 -15.87 30.20
C GLY A 379 23.14 -16.73 29.65
N ARG A 380 23.82 -16.25 28.61
CA ARG A 380 25.22 -16.60 28.36
C ARG A 380 26.05 -15.42 28.82
N GLY A 381 26.51 -15.52 30.06
CA GLY A 381 27.54 -14.63 30.57
C GLY A 381 28.84 -14.86 29.81
N GLU A 382 29.52 -13.76 29.52
CA GLU A 382 30.98 -13.70 29.61
C GLU A 382 31.35 -13.09 30.95
#